data_AF-A0A2G9RJN7-F1
#
_entry.id   AF-A0A2G9RJN7-F1
#
_cell.length_a   1.000
_cell.length_b   1.000
_cell.length_c   1.000
_cell.angle_alpha   90.00
_cell.angle_beta   90.00
_cell.angle_gamma   90.00
#
_symmetry.space_group_name_H-M   'P 1'
#
loop_
_entity.id
_entity.type
_entity.pdbx_description
1 polymer ?
#
loop_
_entity_poly.entity_id
_entity_poly.type
_entity_poly.pdbx_seq_one_letter_code
_entity_poly.pdbx_strand_id
1 'polypeptide(L)' 'MIARFGDSEEKLNFVDYLLCMVRLKAVSKTFFALSDDGKGVYINQEKFMALMV' A
#
# COMPACT_ATOMS: atom_id res chain seq x y z
N MET A 1 8.62 -2.76 -3.49
CA MET A 1 9.21 -1.41 -3.45
C MET A 1 10.00 -1.15 -4.71
N ILE A 2 11.13 -1.83 -4.89
CA ILE A 2 12.02 -1.70 -6.06
C ILE A 2 11.31 -2.01 -7.38
N ALA A 3 10.54 -3.09 -7.47
CA ALA A 3 9.84 -3.45 -8.71
C ALA A 3 8.80 -2.41 -9.22
N ARG A 4 8.39 -1.44 -8.38
CA ARG A 4 7.37 -0.43 -8.73
C ARG A 4 7.90 1.00 -8.74
N PHE A 5 8.91 1.29 -7.93
CA PHE A 5 9.45 2.62 -7.69
C PHE A 5 10.97 2.70 -7.92
N GLY A 6 11.62 1.56 -8.16
CA GLY A 6 13.04 1.52 -8.49
C GLY A 6 13.27 1.89 -9.95
N ASP A 7 14.43 2.49 -10.21
CA ASP A 7 14.90 2.76 -11.56
C ASP A 7 15.41 1.48 -12.26
N SER A 8 15.95 1.64 -13.47
CA SER A 8 16.50 0.53 -14.26
C SER A 8 17.70 -0.18 -13.60
N GLU A 9 18.31 0.43 -12.59
CA GLU A 9 19.40 -0.16 -11.79
C GLU A 9 18.90 -0.72 -10.44
N GLU A 10 17.58 -0.86 -10.28
CA GLU A 10 16.95 -1.33 -9.05
C GLU A 10 17.18 -0.43 -7.83
N LYS A 11 17.50 0.85 -8.05
CA LYS A 11 17.74 1.83 -6.99
C LYS A 11 16.52 2.70 -6.77
N LEU A 12 16.37 3.14 -5.52
CA LEU A 12 15.36 4.10 -5.10
C LEU A 12 16.04 5.43 -4.83
N ASN A 13 15.64 6.48 -5.54
CA ASN A 13 15.99 7.83 -5.13
C ASN A 13 15.15 8.25 -3.91
N PHE A 14 15.54 9.36 -3.29
CA PHE A 14 14.90 9.83 -2.07
C PHE A 14 13.41 10.17 -2.23
N VAL A 15 13.01 10.73 -3.38
CA VAL A 15 11.62 11.10 -3.65
C VAL A 15 10.76 9.85 -3.79
N ASP A 16 11.23 8.86 -4.55
CA ASP A 16 10.53 7.59 -4.73
C ASP A 16 10.44 6.79 -3.43
N TYR A 17 11.48 6.84 -2.61
CA TYR A 17 11.45 6.28 -1.26
C TYR A 17 10.37 6.93 -0.40
N LEU A 18 10.34 8.27 -0.31
CA LEU A 18 9.34 8.98 0.48
C LEU A 18 7.92 8.70 -0.02
N LEU A 19 7.71 8.75 -1.33
CA LEU A 19 6.40 8.48 -1.93
C LEU A 19 5.94 7.06 -1.62
N CYS A 20 6.85 6.08 -1.68
CA CYS A 20 6.53 4.71 -1.30
C CYS A 20 6.18 4.59 0.18
N MET A 21 6.90 5.27 1.08
CA MET A 21 6.63 5.22 2.52
C MET A 21 5.27 5.85 2.85
N VAL A 22 4.92 6.97 2.21
CA VAL A 22 3.62 7.62 2.38
C VAL A 22 2.48 6.70 1.93
N ARG A 23 2.61 6.07 0.76
CA ARG A 23 1.61 5.12 0.25
C ARG A 23 1.49 3.88 1.13
N LEU A 24 2.61 3.32 1.57
CA LEU A 24 2.62 2.17 2.48
C LEU A 24 1.89 2.52 3.79
N LYS A 25 2.18 3.68 4.37
CA LYS A 25 1.50 4.16 5.59
C LYS A 25 0.00 4.33 5.40
N ALA A 26 -0.44 4.86 4.25
CA ALA A 26 -1.86 5.02 3.95
C ALA A 26 -2.56 3.65 3.85
N VAL A 27 -1.99 2.73 3.07
CA VAL A 27 -2.55 1.37 2.91
C VAL A 27 -2.57 0.62 4.23
N SER A 28 -1.51 0.71 5.05
CA SER A 28 -1.49 0.07 6.37
C SER A 28 -2.59 0.60 7.29
N LYS A 29 -2.84 1.92 7.32
CA LYS A 29 -3.94 2.50 8.11
C LYS A 29 -5.30 1.97 7.66
N THR A 30 -5.53 1.96 6.34
CA THR A 30 -6.77 1.43 5.77
C THR A 30 -6.94 -0.06 6.09
N PHE A 31 -5.87 -0.84 5.99
CA PHE A 31 -5.88 -2.26 6.36
C PHE A 31 -6.26 -2.46 7.84
N PHE A 32 -5.64 -1.72 8.76
CA PHE A 32 -5.98 -1.81 10.19
C PHE A 32 -7.41 -1.37 10.49
N ALA A 33 -7.93 -0.36 9.79
CA ALA A 33 -9.32 0.08 9.95
C ALA A 33 -10.34 -0.94 9.43
N LEU A 34 -9.94 -1.80 8.49
CA LEU A 34 -10.79 -2.86 7.93
C LEU A 34 -10.66 -4.20 8.67
N SER A 35 -9.67 -4.34 9.56
CA SER A 35 -9.44 -5.55 10.33
C SER A 35 -10.11 -5.41 11.70
N ASP A 36 -11.37 -5.81 11.79
CA ASP A 36 -12.15 -5.71 13.03
C ASP A 36 -11.61 -6.63 14.16
N ASP A 37 -10.92 -7.72 13.81
CA ASP A 37 -10.44 -8.75 14.74
C ASP A 37 -8.90 -8.86 14.82
N GLY A 38 -8.18 -8.07 14.02
CA GLY A 38 -6.72 -8.11 13.92
C GLY A 38 -6.15 -9.40 13.29
N LYS A 39 -6.99 -10.31 12.79
CA LYS A 39 -6.56 -11.59 12.19
C LYS A 39 -6.53 -11.55 10.67
N GLY A 40 -7.18 -10.57 10.06
CA GLY A 40 -7.14 -10.35 8.62
C GLY A 40 -8.13 -9.28 8.15
N VAL A 41 -8.10 -9.01 6.84
CA VAL A 41 -9.09 -8.15 6.17
C VAL A 41 -9.83 -9.02 5.16
N TYR A 42 -11.13 -9.20 5.39
CA TYR A 42 -12.02 -9.96 4.50
C TYR A 42 -12.96 -8.98 3.80
N ILE A 43 -12.58 -8.60 2.58
CA ILE A 43 -13.31 -7.64 1.75
C ILE A 43 -13.83 -8.33 0.49
N ASN A 44 -15.08 -8.05 0.13
CA ASN A 44 -15.66 -8.50 -1.13
C ASN A 44 -15.12 -7.64 -2.30
N GLN A 45 -15.34 -8.10 -3.53
CA GLN A 45 -14.82 -7.45 -4.72
C GLN A 45 -15.24 -5.97 -4.83
N GLU A 46 -16.48 -5.65 -4.48
CA GLU A 46 -17.01 -4.29 -4.54
C GLU A 46 -16.28 -3.34 -3.59
N LYS A 47 -16.11 -3.73 -2.32
CA LYS A 47 -15.33 -2.96 -1.34
C LYS A 47 -13.86 -2.84 -1.75
N PHE A 48 -13.29 -3.90 -2.32
CA PHE A 48 -11.91 -3.87 -2.81
C PHE A 48 -11.73 -2.84 -3.94
N MET A 49 -12.64 -2.79 -4.91
CA MET A 49 -12.58 -1.81 -6.00
C MET A 49 -12.70 -0.37 -5.49
N ALA A 50 -13.57 -0.12 -4.51
CA ALA A 50 -13.73 1.22 -3.90
C ALA A 50 -12.47 1.70 -3.15
N LEU A 51 -11.61 0.79 -2.69
CA LEU A 51 -10.36 1.12 -1.98
C LEU A 51 -9.16 1.31 -2.91
N MET A 52 -9.27 0.85 -4.16
CA MET A 52 -8.18 0.82 -5.16
C MET A 52 -8.22 1.99 -6.16
N VAL A 53 -9.31 2.78 -6.14
CA VAL A 53 -9.50 4.00 -6.94
C VAL A 53 -9.05 5.22 -6.12
#